data_AF-A0A833AQW4-F1
#
_entry.id   AF-A0A833AQW4-F1
#
_cell.length_a   1.000
_cell.length_b   1.000
_cell.length_c   1.000
_cell.angle_alpha   90.00
_cell.angle_beta   90.00
_cell.angle_gamma   90.00
#
_symmetry.space_group_name_H-M   'P 1'
#
loop_
_entity.id
_entity.type
_entity.pdbx_description
1 polymer ?
#
loop_
_entity_poly.entity_id
_entity_poly.type
_entity_poly.pdbx_seq_one_letter_code
_entity_poly.pdbx_strand_id
1 'polypeptide(L)'
;EAFASGVPVVGVRSGGVGDLVHHGHNGFLSEVKNAEEMAWHIESIITDPELKKTTQQGALKTIKHYSWDAIHETLLNHYNETITNKKEKLKNAALIKPVKFENLNYVDL
;
A
#
# COMPACT_ATOMS: atom_id res chain seq x y z
N GLU A 1 12.10 8.65 4.93
CA GLU A 1 13.28 9.27 5.57
C GLU A 1 12.94 9.91 6.91
N ALA A 2 12.07 10.93 6.97
CA ALA A 2 11.68 11.60 8.22
C ALA A 2 11.32 10.62 9.36
N PHE A 3 10.48 9.62 9.07
CA PHE A 3 10.11 8.61 10.06
C PHE A 3 11.26 7.73 10.56
N ALA A 4 12.22 7.40 9.69
CA ALA A 4 13.41 6.63 10.08
C ALA A 4 14.30 7.44 11.03
N SER A 5 14.34 8.75 10.86
CA SER A 5 15.03 9.69 11.75
C SER A 5 14.23 10.02 13.01
N GLY A 6 13.05 9.42 13.20
CA GLY A 6 12.17 9.73 14.33
C GLY A 6 11.64 11.16 14.31
N VAL A 7 11.46 11.73 13.12
CA VAL A 7 10.91 13.08 12.93
C VAL A 7 9.46 12.93 12.42
N PRO A 8 8.46 13.50 13.13
CA PRO A 8 7.08 13.49 12.67
C PRO A 8 6.94 14.38 11.43
N VAL A 9 6.05 13.99 10.52
CA VAL A 9 5.80 14.74 9.27
C VAL A 9 4.56 15.61 9.45
N VAL A 10 4.64 16.86 9.00
CA VAL A 10 3.46 17.70 8.75
C VAL A 10 3.35 17.87 7.24
N GLY A 11 2.24 17.42 6.66
CA GLY A 11 2.01 17.43 5.22
C GLY A 11 0.59 17.88 4.87
N VAL A 12 0.28 17.84 3.58
CA VAL A 12 -1.06 18.13 3.05
C VAL A 12 -1.76 16.80 2.75
N ARG A 13 -3.09 16.74 2.95
CA ARG A 13 -3.95 15.61 2.59
C ARG A 13 -4.09 15.48 1.07
N SER A 14 -2.97 15.26 0.38
CA SER A 14 -2.89 15.10 -1.06
C SER A 14 -1.63 14.32 -1.45
N GLY A 15 -1.75 13.47 -2.48
CA GLY A 15 -0.66 12.64 -2.98
C GLY A 15 -0.19 11.57 -2.00
N GLY A 16 0.97 10.98 -2.29
CA GLY A 16 1.51 9.83 -1.54
C GLY A 16 1.91 10.12 -0.09
N VAL A 17 1.92 11.38 0.35
CA VAL A 17 2.10 11.74 1.77
C VAL A 17 0.87 11.32 2.59
N GLY A 18 -0.33 11.41 2.01
CA GLY A 18 -1.57 11.00 2.67
C GLY A 18 -1.64 9.50 2.99
N ASP A 19 -0.97 8.67 2.20
CA ASP A 19 -0.96 7.21 2.37
C ASP A 19 -0.03 6.74 3.49
N LEU A 20 0.94 7.56 3.89
CA LEU A 20 1.97 7.24 4.88
C LEU A 20 1.73 7.92 6.23
N VAL A 21 1.10 9.10 6.23
CA VAL A 21 0.86 9.89 7.44
C VAL A 21 -0.51 9.56 8.03
N HIS A 22 -0.50 8.97 9.22
CA HIS A 22 -1.67 8.76 10.06
C HIS A 22 -1.82 9.96 11.01
N HIS A 23 -2.79 10.82 10.70
CA HIS A 23 -3.05 12.08 11.39
C HIS A 23 -3.14 11.88 12.92
N GLY A 24 -2.35 12.65 13.67
CA GLY A 24 -2.27 12.60 15.14
C GLY A 24 -1.45 11.43 15.70
N HIS A 25 -1.04 10.46 14.88
CA HIS A 25 -0.29 9.29 15.34
C HIS A 25 1.20 9.36 14.99
N ASN A 26 1.54 9.51 13.70
CA ASN A 26 2.93 9.58 13.24
C ASN A 26 3.28 10.92 12.55
N GLY A 27 2.32 11.84 12.55
CA GLY A 27 2.40 13.13 11.88
C GLY A 27 1.02 13.76 11.76
N PHE A 28 0.94 14.87 11.05
CA PHE A 28 -0.31 15.58 10.80
C PHE A 28 -0.49 15.89 9.33
N LEU A 29 -1.75 15.98 8.94
CA LEU A 29 -2.18 16.30 7.58
C LEU A 29 -3.13 17.48 7.65
N SER A 30 -2.76 18.56 6.97
CA SER A 30 -3.62 19.73 6.75
C SER A 30 -4.38 19.62 5.44
N GLU A 31 -5.47 20.36 5.34
CA GLU A 31 -6.24 20.48 4.11
C GLU A 31 -5.48 21.23 3.01
N VAL A 32 -5.83 20.92 1.76
CA VAL A 32 -5.19 21.53 0.59
C VAL A 32 -5.40 23.04 0.62
N LYS A 33 -4.30 23.81 0.48
CA LYS A 33 -4.25 25.27 0.57
C LYS A 33 -4.60 25.86 1.94
N ASN A 34 -4.62 25.06 3.01
CA ASN A 34 -4.82 25.53 4.38
C ASN A 34 -3.48 25.76 5.10
N ALA A 35 -2.85 26.92 4.86
CA ALA A 35 -1.56 27.25 5.47
C ALA A 35 -1.65 27.47 6.99
N GLU A 36 -2.78 27.98 7.48
CA GLU A 36 -2.99 28.24 8.91
C GLU A 36 -3.03 26.95 9.73
N GLU A 37 -3.74 25.94 9.23
CA GLU A 37 -3.79 24.61 9.86
C GLU A 37 -2.40 23.94 9.86
N MET A 38 -1.63 24.09 8.78
CA MET A 38 -0.27 23.58 8.72
C MET A 38 0.63 24.24 9.77
N ALA A 39 0.54 25.57 9.90
CA ALA A 39 1.27 26.32 10.92
C ALA A 39 0.85 25.87 12.34
N TRP A 40 -0.44 25.69 12.57
CA TRP A 40 -0.97 25.23 13.86
C TRP A 40 -0.44 23.84 14.25
N HIS A 41 -0.37 22.89 13.31
CA HIS A 41 0.21 21.58 13.58
C HIS A 41 1.71 21.65 13.90
N ILE A 42 2.46 22.48 13.17
CA ILE A 42 3.89 22.69 13.42
C ILE A 42 4.08 23.29 14.82
N GLU A 43 3.33 24.34 15.15
CA GLU A 43 3.37 24.99 16.46
C GLU A 43 3.01 24.01 17.58
N SER A 44 1.95 23.22 17.41
CA SER A 44 1.52 22.23 18.40
C SER A 44 2.62 21.21 18.70
N ILE A 45 3.31 20.70 17.68
CA ILE A 45 4.43 19.75 17.88
C ILE A 45 5.62 20.42 18.60
N ILE A 46 5.89 21.70 18.32
CA ILE A 46 7.05 22.39 18.90
C ILE A 46 6.78 22.79 20.36
N THR A 47 5.53 23.15 20.67
CA THR A 47 5.13 23.72 21.96
C THR A 47 4.66 22.68 22.98
N ASP A 48 4.19 21.52 22.53
CA ASP A 48 3.78 20.40 23.38
C ASP A 48 4.82 19.25 23.34
N PRO A 49 5.65 19.09 24.39
CA PRO A 49 6.66 18.04 24.47
C PRO A 49 6.09 16.62 24.48
N GLU A 50 4.88 16.42 25.02
CA GLU A 50 4.23 15.11 25.05
C GLU A 50 3.73 14.75 23.66
N LEU A 51 3.10 15.69 22.96
CA LEU A 51 2.69 15.52 21.57
C LEU A 51 3.88 15.23 20.66
N LYS A 52 4.97 15.97 20.84
CA LYS A 52 6.23 15.70 20.12
C LYS A 52 6.70 14.27 20.35
N LYS A 53 6.80 13.84 21.61
CA LYS A 53 7.31 12.51 21.96
C LYS A 53 6.43 11.40 21.39
N THR A 54 5.11 11.52 21.53
CA THR A 54 4.14 10.52 21.04
C THR A 54 4.19 10.40 19.52
N THR A 55 4.20 11.52 18.80
CA THR A 55 4.29 11.53 17.32
C THR A 55 5.63 11.01 16.80
N GLN A 56 6.75 11.33 17.47
CA GLN A 56 8.06 10.75 17.16
C GLN A 56 8.08 9.22 17.32
N GLN A 57 7.47 8.70 18.40
CA GLN A 57 7.35 7.27 18.62
C GLN A 57 6.45 6.60 17.58
N GLY A 58 5.35 7.26 17.19
CA GLY A 58 4.48 6.80 16.11
C GLY A 58 5.23 6.70 14.79
N ALA A 59 6.03 7.71 14.44
CA ALA A 59 6.89 7.72 13.26
C ALA A 59 7.88 6.53 13.24
N LEU A 60 8.60 6.30 14.34
CA LEU A 60 9.54 5.18 14.48
C LEU A 60 8.87 3.80 14.45
N LYS A 61 7.62 3.70 14.92
CA LYS A 61 6.84 2.45 14.80
C LYS A 61 6.39 2.23 13.37
N THR A 62 5.86 3.26 12.71
CA THR A 62 5.38 3.16 11.33
C THR A 62 6.49 2.67 10.39
N ILE A 63 7.69 3.23 10.45
CA ILE A 63 8.76 2.88 9.50
C ILE A 63 9.18 1.40 9.58
N LYS A 64 9.00 0.71 10.71
CA LYS A 64 9.30 -0.73 10.82
C LYS A 64 8.47 -1.56 9.85
N HIS A 65 7.23 -1.16 9.61
CA HIS A 65 6.31 -1.84 8.69
C HIS A 65 6.57 -1.49 7.21
N TYR A 66 7.30 -0.41 6.95
CA TYR A 66 7.66 0.03 5.59
C TYR A 66 9.16 -0.19 5.29
N SER A 67 9.84 -1.01 6.09
CA SER A 67 11.21 -1.43 5.83
C SER A 67 11.28 -2.22 4.52
N TRP A 68 12.41 -2.11 3.83
CA TRP A 68 12.63 -2.70 2.50
C TRP A 68 12.26 -4.20 2.49
N ASP A 69 12.54 -4.90 3.58
CA ASP A 69 12.25 -6.33 3.76
C ASP A 69 10.74 -6.64 3.66
N ALA A 70 9.89 -5.86 4.33
CA ALA A 70 8.43 -6.07 4.31
C ALA A 70 7.80 -5.76 2.94
N ILE A 71 8.28 -4.72 2.27
CA ILE A 71 7.83 -4.35 0.92
C ILE A 71 8.30 -5.41 -0.08
N HIS A 72 9.52 -5.94 0.08
CA HIS A 72 10.07 -6.98 -0.79
C HIS A 72 9.30 -8.29 -0.69
N GLU A 73 8.99 -8.74 0.52
CA GLU A 73 8.18 -9.95 0.73
C GLU A 73 6.79 -9.80 0.10
N THR A 74 6.15 -8.64 0.26
CA THR A 74 4.85 -8.36 -0.34
C THR A 74 4.92 -8.39 -1.88
N LEU A 75 5.97 -7.79 -2.45
CA LEU A 75 6.18 -7.76 -3.90
C LEU A 75 6.46 -9.17 -4.46
N LEU A 76 7.34 -9.94 -3.81
CA LEU A 76 7.64 -11.32 -4.19
C LEU A 76 6.40 -12.21 -4.10
N ASN A 77 5.59 -12.04 -3.05
CA ASN A 77 4.33 -12.77 -2.90
C ASN A 77 3.38 -12.48 -4.05
N HIS A 78 3.17 -11.21 -4.41
CA HIS A 78 2.32 -10.87 -5.56
C HIS A 78 2.85 -11.47 -6.88
N TYR A 79 4.17 -11.46 -7.11
CA TYR A 79 4.75 -12.11 -8.28
C TYR A 79 4.49 -13.63 -8.27
N ASN A 80 4.72 -14.29 -7.13
CA ASN A 80 4.51 -15.73 -6.97
C ASN A 80 3.04 -16.13 -7.14
N GLU A 81 2.10 -15.36 -6.60
CA GLU A 81 0.67 -15.56 -6.80
C GLU A 81 0.29 -15.46 -8.27
N THR A 82 0.80 -14.44 -8.97
CA THR A 82 0.51 -14.22 -10.38
C THR A 82 1.04 -15.37 -11.25
N ILE A 83 2.25 -15.85 -10.96
CA ILE A 83 2.85 -17.01 -11.62
C ILE A 83 2.06 -18.29 -11.34
N THR A 84 1.64 -18.50 -10.09
CA THR A 84 0.89 -19.69 -9.66
C THR A 84 -0.49 -19.72 -10.32
N ASN A 85 -1.20 -18.59 -10.30
CA ASN A 85 -2.51 -18.45 -10.95
C ASN A 85 -2.43 -18.70 -12.47
N LYS A 86 -1.34 -18.26 -13.12
CA LYS A 86 -1.10 -18.57 -14.54
C LYS A 86 -0.86 -20.06 -14.76
N LYS A 87 -0.05 -20.73 -13.93
CA LYS A 87 0.19 -22.17 -14.01
C LYS A 87 -1.09 -22.99 -13.83
N GLU A 88 -1.94 -22.63 -12.87
CA GLU A 88 -3.20 -23.33 -12.61
C GLU A 88 -4.22 -23.11 -13.73
N LYS A 89 -4.31 -21.89 -14.29
CA LYS A 89 -5.12 -21.65 -15.51
C LYS A 89 -4.64 -22.47 -16.70
N LEU A 90 -3.33 -22.60 -16.90
CA LEU A 90 -2.75 -23.38 -18.00
C LEU A 90 -2.95 -24.89 -17.80
N LYS A 91 -2.83 -25.41 -16.57
CA LYS A 91 -3.18 -26.80 -16.26
C LYS A 91 -4.65 -27.09 -16.52
N ASN A 92 -5.55 -26.22 -16.03
CA ASN A 92 -6.99 -26.40 -16.21
C ASN A 92 -7.40 -26.32 -17.68
N ALA A 93 -6.78 -25.45 -18.47
CA ALA A 93 -6.98 -25.40 -19.92
C ALA A 93 -6.45 -26.64 -20.65
N ALA A 94 -5.33 -27.22 -20.19
CA ALA A 94 -4.77 -28.45 -20.77
C ALA A 94 -5.54 -29.72 -20.38
N LEU A 95 -6.25 -29.71 -19.25
CA LEU A 95 -7.12 -30.81 -18.79
C LEU A 95 -8.45 -30.87 -19.57
N ILE A 96 -8.89 -29.76 -20.15
CA ILE A 96 -10.00 -29.72 -21.11
C ILE A 96 -9.45 -30.13 -22.49
N LYS A 97 -9.30 -31.43 -22.73
CA LYS A 97 -9.00 -31.96 -24.08
C LYS A 97 -10.20 -31.75 -25.03
N PRO A 98 -9.96 -31.55 -26.35
CA PRO A 98 -11.00 -31.16 -27.28
C PRO A 98 -12.12 -32.19 -27.38
N VAL A 99 -13.36 -31.72 -27.37
CA VAL A 99 -14.54 -32.50 -27.76
C VAL A 99 -14.31 -33.03 -29.17
N LYS A 100 -14.17 -34.35 -29.31
CA LYS A 100 -14.21 -34.99 -30.62
C LYS A 100 -15.65 -34.95 -31.12
N PHE A 101 -15.92 -34.14 -32.13
CA PHE A 101 -17.14 -34.25 -32.91
C PHE A 101 -16.95 -35.42 -33.88
N GLU A 102 -17.39 -36.62 -33.49
CA GLU A 102 -17.52 -37.74 -34.42
C GLU A 102 -18.84 -37.58 -35.20
N ASN A 103 -18.68 -37.21 -36.48
CA ASN A 103 -19.54 -37.46 -37.64
C ASN A 103 -21.07 -37.23 -37.47
N LEU A 104 -21.52 -36.01 -37.78
CA LEU A 104 -22.85 -35.80 -38.35
C LEU A 104 -22.81 -36.14 -39.85
N ASN A 105 -23.27 -37.34 -40.19
CA ASN A 105 -23.63 -37.67 -41.57
C ASN A 105 -24.85 -36.82 -41.97
N TYR A 106 -24.61 -35.81 -42.79
CA TYR A 106 -25.67 -35.20 -43.59
C TYR A 106 -26.12 -36.23 -44.62
N VAL A 107 -27.35 -36.72 -44.48
CA VAL A 107 -28.04 -37.46 -45.54
C VAL A 107 -28.88 -36.44 -46.28
N ASP A 108 -28.49 -36.15 -47.52
CA ASP A 108 -29.31 -35.42 -48.49
C ASP A 108 -30.60 -36.21 -48.77
N LEU A 109 -31.75 -35.57 -48.54
CA LEU A 109 -33.03 -35.84 -49.21
C LEU A 109 -33.73 -34.51 -49.48
#